data_AF-A0A953RD43-F1
#
_entry.id   AF-A0A953RD43-F1
#
_cell.length_a   1.000
_cell.length_b   1.000
_cell.length_c   1.000
_cell.angle_alpha   90.00
_cell.angle_beta   90.00
_cell.angle_gamma   90.00
#
_symmetry.space_group_name_H-M   'P 1'
#
loop_
_entity.id
_entity.type
_entity.pdbx_description
1 polymer ?
#
loop_
_entity_poly.entity_id
_entity_poly.type
_entity_poly.pdbx_seq_one_letter_code
_entity_poly.pdbx_strand_id
1 'polypeptide(L)'
;MRSKGQQRLAVLVWMGAAGLLAQEAPLPKDSVSINLTNDSPVTLVAMTQDQSSATARGAAMVLDLHMGFTLRNTSPNRIHGVMLRVVSQEVTLGGKGSVTYPSLNVGPGETFPVRIDMQLVRPTQVAAGPLAQVDLDGVLYQDLSFYGPDRLHSKRYLTARELEAQRDREHFKRVLAQVGKEGLRQEILASAMRQHQVDAAPLSVRVVRSGPAVTSAALPPEHPERFALLQFPDAPVEPVEGWAQIAGNEARTPHIDVLNKSGKPVRYVELGWVLSDPSGRQSMAATLPSAERDLYLPPGKKASVLQETTLRLFSSNGQPANVQQMTGFISQVEFTDGKVWVPNRQDLEKPILRQVIAPSAEEQRLSNVYLKKGLEGLIEELKKF
;
A
#
# COMPACT_ATOMS: atom_id res chain seq x y z
N MET A 1 54.45 -46.52 -10.85
CA MET A 1 53.02 -46.87 -10.64
C MET A 1 52.56 -46.26 -9.32
N ARG A 2 51.98 -45.05 -9.35
CA ARG A 2 51.30 -44.42 -8.19
C ARG A 2 49.79 -44.48 -8.45
N SER A 3 49.06 -44.89 -7.43
CA SER A 3 47.75 -45.53 -7.55
C SER A 3 46.63 -44.55 -7.93
N LYS A 4 45.74 -44.98 -8.84
CA LYS A 4 44.47 -44.32 -9.23
C LYS A 4 43.44 -44.26 -8.09
N GLY A 5 43.78 -44.66 -6.86
CA GLY A 5 42.87 -44.72 -5.71
C GLY A 5 42.72 -43.40 -4.95
N GLN A 6 43.64 -42.44 -5.09
CA GLN A 6 43.61 -41.19 -4.30
C GLN A 6 42.83 -40.03 -4.95
N GLN A 7 42.52 -40.10 -6.25
CA GLN A 7 41.77 -39.04 -6.94
C GLN A 7 40.24 -39.13 -6.75
N ARG A 8 39.70 -40.25 -6.25
CA ARG A 8 38.26 -40.41 -6.02
C ARG A 8 37.78 -39.93 -4.65
N LEU A 9 38.69 -39.74 -3.68
CA LEU A 9 38.33 -39.21 -2.36
C LEU A 9 38.27 -37.68 -2.30
N ALA A 10 39.03 -36.97 -3.16
CA ALA A 10 39.07 -35.51 -3.15
C ALA A 10 37.80 -34.87 -3.75
N VAL A 11 37.12 -35.56 -4.67
CA VAL A 11 35.90 -35.06 -5.33
C VAL A 11 34.65 -35.21 -4.46
N LEU A 12 34.61 -36.20 -3.55
CA LEU A 12 33.51 -36.39 -2.60
C LEU A 12 33.56 -35.39 -1.43
N VAL A 13 34.76 -34.94 -1.03
CA VAL A 13 34.90 -33.92 0.03
C VAL A 13 34.54 -32.51 -0.48
N TRP A 14 34.75 -32.22 -1.77
CA TRP A 14 34.37 -30.93 -2.35
C TRP A 14 32.88 -30.84 -2.74
N MET A 15 32.20 -31.95 -3.05
CA MET A 15 30.74 -31.93 -3.22
C MET A 15 29.97 -31.88 -1.88
N GLY A 16 30.58 -32.29 -0.77
CA GLY A 16 29.97 -32.16 0.56
C GLY A 16 29.95 -30.72 1.10
N ALA A 17 30.86 -29.86 0.65
CA ALA A 17 30.96 -28.47 1.13
C ALA A 17 30.03 -27.48 0.40
N ALA A 18 29.54 -27.81 -0.80
CA ALA A 18 28.63 -26.96 -1.56
C ALA A 18 27.16 -27.05 -1.11
N GLY A 19 26.78 -28.10 -0.38
CA GLY A 19 25.42 -28.28 0.15
C GLY A 19 25.12 -27.54 1.47
N LEU A 20 26.10 -26.83 2.04
CA LEU A 20 25.94 -26.10 3.32
C LEU A 20 25.55 -24.62 3.14
N LEU A 21 25.34 -24.15 1.91
CA LEU A 21 25.01 -22.76 1.61
C LEU A 21 23.53 -22.59 1.23
N ALA A 22 22.65 -22.86 2.21
CA ALA A 22 21.26 -22.38 2.37
C ALA A 22 20.52 -23.42 3.23
N GLN A 23 20.80 -23.44 4.53
CA GLN A 23 19.96 -24.23 5.45
C GLN A 23 18.68 -23.44 5.68
N GLU A 24 17.61 -23.84 4.99
CA GLU A 24 16.27 -23.45 5.36
C GLU A 24 15.91 -24.19 6.66
N ALA A 25 15.68 -23.42 7.72
CA ALA A 25 15.30 -23.94 9.02
C ALA A 25 13.90 -23.41 9.39
N PRO A 26 12.99 -24.26 9.90
CA PRO A 26 11.74 -23.78 10.49
C PRO A 26 12.04 -22.74 11.59
N LEU A 27 11.16 -21.74 11.72
CA LEU A 27 11.29 -20.77 12.81
C LEU A 27 11.12 -21.47 14.17
N PRO A 28 12.07 -21.28 15.11
CA PRO A 28 11.92 -21.80 16.46
C PRO A 28 10.64 -21.27 17.13
N LYS A 29 10.02 -22.10 17.99
CA LYS A 29 9.01 -21.61 18.93
C LYS A 29 9.67 -20.51 19.77
N ASP A 30 9.05 -19.34 19.86
CA ASP A 30 9.56 -18.12 20.50
C ASP A 30 10.52 -17.24 19.67
N SER A 31 10.73 -17.53 18.37
CA SER A 31 11.51 -16.64 17.52
C SER A 31 10.77 -15.35 17.13
N VAL A 32 9.46 -15.25 17.40
CA VAL A 32 8.67 -14.05 17.14
C VAL A 32 8.08 -13.52 18.44
N SER A 33 8.38 -12.26 18.75
CA SER A 33 7.77 -11.56 19.89
C SER A 33 6.58 -10.73 19.42
N ILE A 34 5.48 -10.79 20.14
CA ILE A 34 4.30 -9.96 19.89
C ILE A 34 4.16 -9.00 21.06
N ASN A 35 4.26 -7.71 20.77
CA ASN A 35 4.25 -6.65 21.78
C ASN A 35 2.92 -5.90 21.70
N LEU A 36 2.03 -6.24 22.62
CA LEU A 36 0.80 -5.50 22.90
C LEU A 36 0.98 -4.86 24.28
N THR A 37 0.81 -3.54 24.36
CA THR A 37 0.91 -2.82 25.65
C THR A 37 -0.26 -3.20 26.56
N ASN A 38 -0.13 -2.95 27.87
CA ASN A 38 -1.15 -3.32 28.85
C ASN A 38 -2.50 -2.61 28.63
N ASP A 39 -2.47 -1.44 28.00
CA ASP A 39 -3.62 -0.63 27.61
C ASP A 39 -4.10 -0.91 26.18
N SER A 40 -3.56 -1.93 25.52
CA SER A 40 -3.93 -2.30 24.15
C SER A 40 -5.42 -2.64 24.05
N PRO A 41 -6.15 -2.09 23.06
CA PRO A 41 -7.56 -2.38 22.83
C PRO A 41 -7.79 -3.74 22.15
N VAL A 42 -6.71 -4.47 21.88
CA VAL A 42 -6.74 -5.83 21.36
C VAL A 42 -5.86 -6.76 22.19
N THR A 43 -6.27 -8.01 22.31
CA THR A 43 -5.47 -9.07 22.94
C THR A 43 -5.28 -10.25 22.00
N LEU A 44 -4.13 -10.90 22.10
CA LEU A 44 -3.84 -12.12 21.34
C LEU A 44 -4.57 -13.31 21.97
N VAL A 45 -5.38 -14.00 21.18
CA VAL A 45 -6.10 -15.22 21.57
C VAL A 45 -5.36 -16.47 21.11
N ALA A 46 -4.86 -16.45 19.88
CA ALA A 46 -4.15 -17.59 19.29
C ALA A 46 -3.13 -17.12 18.24
N MET A 47 -2.09 -17.94 18.05
CA MET A 47 -1.00 -17.70 17.10
C MET A 47 -0.58 -19.01 16.42
N THR A 48 -0.37 -18.95 15.10
CA THR A 48 0.24 -20.00 14.28
C THR A 48 1.45 -19.44 13.53
N GLN A 49 2.52 -20.23 13.41
CA GLN A 49 3.78 -19.84 12.75
C GLN A 49 4.52 -21.03 12.10
N ASP A 50 3.86 -22.19 12.02
CA ASP A 50 4.43 -23.47 11.61
C ASP A 50 4.95 -23.51 10.18
N GLN A 51 4.52 -22.57 9.33
CA GLN A 51 4.94 -22.43 7.94
C GLN A 51 6.03 -21.37 7.74
N SER A 52 6.49 -20.73 8.83
CA SER A 52 7.52 -19.70 8.74
C SER A 52 8.91 -20.33 8.80
N SER A 53 9.86 -19.79 8.01
CA SER A 53 11.23 -20.29 7.95
C SER A 53 12.25 -19.16 8.00
N ALA A 54 13.48 -19.53 8.36
CA ALA A 54 14.65 -18.69 8.29
C ALA A 54 15.70 -19.36 7.41
N THR A 55 16.26 -18.59 6.48
CA THR A 55 17.31 -19.05 5.57
C THR A 55 18.53 -18.14 5.69
N ALA A 56 19.67 -18.72 6.07
CA ALA A 56 20.94 -18.02 6.06
C ALA A 56 21.44 -17.83 4.61
N ARG A 57 21.75 -16.59 4.22
CA ARG A 57 22.32 -16.18 2.94
C ARG A 57 23.57 -15.34 3.18
N GLY A 58 24.69 -16.00 3.41
CA GLY A 58 25.96 -15.35 3.74
C GLY A 58 25.87 -14.53 5.04
N ALA A 59 26.12 -13.23 4.96
CA ALA A 59 26.05 -12.31 6.10
C ALA A 59 24.62 -11.84 6.45
N ALA A 60 23.61 -12.26 5.68
CA ALA A 60 22.21 -11.95 5.92
C ALA A 60 21.41 -13.23 6.23
N MET A 61 20.31 -13.05 6.95
CA MET A 61 19.27 -14.03 7.19
C MET A 61 17.98 -13.50 6.60
N VAL A 62 17.36 -14.32 5.76
CA VAL A 62 16.03 -14.09 5.21
C VAL A 62 15.02 -14.80 6.10
N LEU A 63 13.98 -14.09 6.52
CA LEU A 63 12.87 -14.61 7.31
C LEU A 63 11.63 -14.62 6.42
N ASP A 64 11.12 -15.80 6.13
CA ASP A 64 9.87 -15.99 5.41
C ASP A 64 8.77 -16.23 6.46
N LEU A 65 7.96 -15.20 6.69
CA LEU A 65 6.90 -15.20 7.69
C LEU A 65 5.59 -15.62 7.04
N HIS A 66 5.02 -16.71 7.54
CA HIS A 66 3.69 -17.22 7.23
C HIS A 66 2.97 -17.50 8.55
N MET A 67 2.30 -16.47 9.07
CA MET A 67 1.77 -16.46 10.42
C MET A 67 0.29 -16.09 10.45
N GLY A 68 -0.44 -16.67 11.40
CA GLY A 68 -1.83 -16.36 11.67
C GLY A 68 -2.04 -15.98 13.12
N PHE A 69 -2.70 -14.86 13.37
CA PHE A 69 -3.15 -14.44 14.69
C PHE A 69 -4.67 -14.44 14.75
N THR A 70 -5.20 -14.76 15.91
CA THR A 70 -6.56 -14.41 16.30
C THR A 70 -6.47 -13.35 17.37
N LEU A 71 -6.94 -12.14 17.05
CA LEU A 71 -7.01 -11.03 17.99
C LEU A 71 -8.44 -10.89 18.51
N ARG A 72 -8.61 -10.42 19.74
CA ARG A 72 -9.90 -10.05 20.34
C ARG A 72 -9.95 -8.56 20.57
N ASN A 73 -11.06 -7.92 20.21
CA ASN A 73 -11.34 -6.55 20.62
C ASN A 73 -11.73 -6.52 22.11
N THR A 74 -10.91 -5.90 22.95
CA THR A 74 -11.16 -5.73 24.40
C THR A 74 -11.66 -4.34 24.74
N SER A 75 -11.73 -3.43 23.77
CA SER A 75 -12.27 -2.08 23.94
C SER A 75 -13.80 -2.07 23.91
N PRO A 76 -14.45 -1.03 24.46
CA PRO A 76 -15.90 -0.83 24.32
C PRO A 76 -16.31 -0.34 22.93
N ASN A 77 -15.35 0.02 22.06
CA ASN A 77 -15.60 0.61 20.76
C ASN A 77 -15.43 -0.44 19.65
N ARG A 78 -16.18 -0.25 18.56
CA ARG A 78 -16.04 -1.09 17.37
C ARG A 78 -14.78 -0.71 16.58
N ILE A 79 -13.97 -1.70 16.24
CA ILE A 79 -12.72 -1.51 15.49
C ILE A 79 -13.03 -1.56 13.98
N HIS A 80 -12.59 -0.52 13.27
CA HIS A 80 -12.71 -0.37 11.82
C HIS A 80 -11.37 -0.51 11.08
N GLY A 81 -10.24 -0.49 11.80
CA GLY A 81 -8.96 -0.78 11.18
C GLY A 81 -7.87 -1.13 12.18
N VAL A 82 -6.93 -1.96 11.76
CA VAL A 82 -5.73 -2.29 12.54
C VAL A 82 -4.51 -2.24 11.63
N MET A 83 -3.42 -1.65 12.13
CA MET A 83 -2.10 -1.73 11.51
C MET A 83 -1.10 -2.33 12.49
N LEU A 84 -0.40 -3.35 12.05
CA LEU A 84 0.70 -4.00 12.75
C LEU A 84 2.01 -3.66 12.06
N ARG A 85 3.04 -3.39 12.86
CA ARG A 85 4.41 -3.19 12.40
C ARG A 85 5.19 -4.48 12.66
N VAL A 86 5.88 -4.99 11.64
CA VAL A 86 6.70 -6.21 11.75
C VAL A 86 8.15 -5.83 11.51
N VAL A 87 9.03 -6.16 12.45
CA VAL A 87 10.44 -5.76 12.41
C VAL A 87 11.34 -6.93 12.72
N SER A 88 12.26 -7.23 11.81
CA SER A 88 13.39 -8.12 12.07
C SER A 88 14.65 -7.35 12.46
N GLN A 89 14.84 -6.15 11.88
CA GLN A 89 15.94 -5.23 12.20
C GLN A 89 15.60 -3.80 11.77
N GLU A 90 15.80 -2.81 12.67
CA GLU A 90 15.35 -1.44 12.43
C GLU A 90 16.07 -0.71 11.28
N VAL A 91 17.35 -0.99 11.08
CA VAL A 91 18.22 -0.22 10.17
C VAL A 91 18.52 -0.95 8.86
N THR A 92 18.06 -2.19 8.72
CA THR A 92 18.32 -3.01 7.53
C THR A 92 17.24 -2.78 6.49
N LEU A 93 17.65 -2.56 5.24
CA LEU A 93 16.72 -2.53 4.11
C LEU A 93 16.00 -3.87 3.99
N GLY A 94 14.67 -3.87 3.97
CA GLY A 94 13.88 -5.10 4.04
C GLY A 94 13.77 -5.70 5.45
N GLY A 95 14.29 -5.05 6.49
CA GLY A 95 14.16 -5.49 7.88
C GLY A 95 12.87 -5.06 8.58
N LYS A 96 11.96 -4.41 7.85
CA LYS A 96 10.65 -3.95 8.33
C LYS A 96 9.58 -4.18 7.30
N GLY A 97 8.37 -4.44 7.78
CA GLY A 97 7.14 -4.45 7.02
C GLY A 97 5.99 -3.96 7.89
N SER A 98 4.82 -3.87 7.28
CA SER A 98 3.57 -3.64 7.99
C SER A 98 2.47 -4.51 7.42
N VAL A 99 1.49 -4.82 8.26
CA VAL A 99 0.28 -5.50 7.87
C VAL A 99 -0.89 -4.62 8.26
N THR A 100 -1.78 -4.37 7.31
CA THR A 100 -2.89 -3.45 7.51
C THR A 100 -4.19 -4.12 7.14
N TYR A 101 -5.16 -4.06 8.05
CA TYR A 101 -6.52 -4.52 7.87
C TYR A 101 -7.46 -3.32 7.96
N PRO A 102 -7.74 -2.63 6.85
CA PRO A 102 -8.75 -1.58 6.82
C PRO A 102 -10.17 -2.18 6.75
N SER A 103 -11.18 -1.33 6.90
CA SER A 103 -12.60 -1.68 6.69
C SER A 103 -13.09 -2.86 7.54
N LEU A 104 -12.52 -3.03 8.73
CA LEU A 104 -12.99 -4.01 9.71
C LEU A 104 -14.36 -3.59 10.25
N ASN A 105 -15.07 -4.56 10.83
CA ASN A 105 -16.32 -4.33 11.54
C ASN A 105 -16.36 -5.25 12.75
N VAL A 106 -15.46 -5.00 13.72
CA VAL A 106 -15.24 -5.89 14.87
C VAL A 106 -15.79 -5.22 16.13
N GLY A 107 -16.89 -5.76 16.64
CA GLY A 107 -17.55 -5.27 17.85
C GLY A 107 -16.76 -5.60 19.13
N PRO A 108 -17.16 -5.01 20.27
CA PRO A 108 -16.57 -5.33 21.57
C PRO A 108 -16.66 -6.83 21.88
N GLY A 109 -15.56 -7.42 22.34
CA GLY A 109 -15.46 -8.84 22.68
C GLY A 109 -15.32 -9.79 21.48
N GLU A 110 -15.54 -9.32 20.24
CA GLU A 110 -15.42 -10.15 19.04
C GLU A 110 -13.95 -10.46 18.72
N THR A 111 -13.73 -11.60 18.08
CA THR A 111 -12.42 -12.03 17.59
C THR A 111 -12.32 -11.89 16.09
N PHE A 112 -11.13 -11.57 15.59
CA PHE A 112 -10.86 -11.44 14.17
C PHE A 112 -9.48 -12.01 13.81
N PRO A 113 -9.35 -12.62 12.62
CA PRO A 113 -8.08 -13.15 12.16
C PRO A 113 -7.20 -12.04 11.56
N VAL A 114 -5.90 -12.15 11.79
CA VAL A 114 -4.86 -11.35 11.15
C VAL A 114 -3.82 -12.32 10.59
N ARG A 115 -3.55 -12.26 9.30
CA ARG A 115 -2.48 -12.99 8.62
C ARG A 115 -1.29 -12.10 8.34
N ILE A 116 -0.10 -12.63 8.55
CA ILE A 116 1.18 -12.00 8.21
C ILE A 116 1.88 -12.93 7.24
N ASP A 117 1.94 -12.50 5.99
CA ASP A 117 2.63 -13.18 4.89
C ASP A 117 3.64 -12.20 4.30
N MET A 118 4.91 -12.30 4.69
CA MET A 118 5.97 -11.40 4.21
C MET A 118 7.37 -11.97 4.35
N GLN A 119 8.29 -11.46 3.54
CA GLN A 119 9.71 -11.73 3.66
C GLN A 119 10.44 -10.55 4.31
N LEU A 120 11.24 -10.82 5.33
CA LEU A 120 12.10 -9.84 5.99
C LEU A 120 13.58 -10.24 5.92
N VAL A 121 14.47 -9.27 6.08
CA VAL A 121 15.92 -9.47 6.06
C VAL A 121 16.56 -8.90 7.31
N ARG A 122 17.48 -9.64 7.94
CA ARG A 122 18.32 -9.13 9.04
C ARG A 122 19.76 -9.64 8.91
N PRO A 123 20.76 -8.96 9.49
CA PRO A 123 22.12 -9.49 9.54
C PRO A 123 22.22 -10.76 10.39
N THR A 124 23.01 -11.74 9.97
CA THR A 124 23.19 -13.02 10.68
C THR A 124 23.85 -12.86 12.05
N GLN A 125 24.62 -11.79 12.25
CA GLN A 125 25.37 -11.51 13.48
C GLN A 125 24.52 -10.88 14.60
N VAL A 126 23.23 -10.59 14.37
CA VAL A 126 22.36 -10.03 15.42
C VAL A 126 21.99 -11.16 16.39
N ALA A 127 22.75 -11.27 17.47
CA ALA A 127 22.75 -12.42 18.38
C ALA A 127 21.77 -12.35 19.57
N ALA A 128 21.02 -11.26 19.74
CA ALA A 128 20.13 -11.09 20.90
C ALA A 128 18.69 -10.72 20.48
N GLY A 129 17.72 -11.33 21.17
CA GLY A 129 16.28 -11.05 21.00
C GLY A 129 15.58 -11.93 19.96
N PRO A 130 14.27 -11.73 19.76
CA PRO A 130 13.48 -12.47 18.77
C PRO A 130 14.00 -12.21 17.35
N LEU A 131 13.76 -13.16 16.44
CA LEU A 131 14.05 -13.03 15.01
C LEU A 131 13.16 -11.97 14.35
N ALA A 132 11.91 -11.88 14.77
CA ALA A 132 10.98 -10.83 14.37
C ALA A 132 10.17 -10.32 15.57
N GLN A 133 9.76 -9.07 15.51
CA GLN A 133 8.91 -8.41 16.49
C GLN A 133 7.67 -7.88 15.77
N VAL A 134 6.50 -8.18 16.30
CA VAL A 134 5.22 -7.61 15.85
C VAL A 134 4.73 -6.64 16.90
N ASP A 135 4.62 -5.37 16.52
CA ASP A 135 4.07 -4.31 17.36
C ASP A 135 2.69 -3.89 16.82
N LEU A 136 1.77 -3.55 17.71
CA LEU A 136 0.56 -2.81 17.33
C LEU A 136 0.93 -1.34 17.04
N ASP A 137 0.75 -0.91 15.79
CA ASP A 137 1.03 0.48 15.40
C ASP A 137 -0.19 1.38 15.57
N GLY A 138 -1.38 0.85 15.26
CA GLY A 138 -2.60 1.64 15.29
C GLY A 138 -3.88 0.82 15.23
N VAL A 139 -4.91 1.30 15.92
CA VAL A 139 -6.29 0.84 15.87
C VAL A 139 -7.19 2.04 15.59
N LEU A 140 -7.96 1.96 14.51
CA LEU A 140 -8.99 2.94 14.17
C LEU A 140 -10.35 2.40 14.62
N TYR A 141 -11.13 3.24 15.30
CA TYR A 141 -12.48 2.93 15.72
C TYR A 141 -13.53 3.49 14.74
N GLN A 142 -14.77 3.02 14.89
CA GLN A 142 -15.91 3.44 14.08
C GLN A 142 -16.14 4.96 14.06
N ASP A 143 -15.91 5.63 15.19
CA ASP A 143 -16.04 7.09 15.33
C ASP A 143 -14.82 7.88 14.82
N LEU A 144 -13.89 7.18 14.16
CA LEU A 144 -12.60 7.69 13.67
C LEU A 144 -11.65 8.15 14.78
N SER A 145 -11.95 7.85 16.05
CA SER A 145 -10.94 7.93 17.11
C SER A 145 -9.87 6.86 16.88
N PHE A 146 -8.69 7.09 17.44
CA PHE A 146 -7.51 6.30 17.14
C PHE A 146 -6.73 5.98 18.41
N TYR A 147 -6.24 4.74 18.49
CA TYR A 147 -5.33 4.27 19.51
C TYR A 147 -4.03 3.78 18.86
N GLY A 148 -2.89 4.06 19.47
CA GLY A 148 -1.59 3.48 19.08
C GLY A 148 -0.50 4.53 18.91
N PRO A 149 0.76 4.08 18.75
CA PRO A 149 1.91 4.96 18.64
C PRO A 149 2.03 5.69 17.29
N ASP A 150 1.27 5.29 16.26
CA ASP A 150 1.23 5.96 14.94
C ASP A 150 2.60 6.09 14.26
N ARG A 151 3.51 5.11 14.47
CA ARG A 151 4.89 5.17 13.94
C ARG A 151 4.93 4.99 12.42
N LEU A 152 3.90 4.39 11.85
CA LEU A 152 3.73 4.18 10.41
C LEU A 152 2.77 5.19 9.77
N HIS A 153 2.37 6.25 10.49
CA HIS A 153 1.26 7.14 10.09
C HIS A 153 -0.05 6.36 9.87
N SER A 154 -0.27 5.32 10.67
CA SER A 154 -1.44 4.46 10.64
C SER A 154 -2.73 5.23 10.90
N LYS A 155 -2.73 6.27 11.73
CA LYS A 155 -3.93 7.09 11.96
C LYS A 155 -4.44 7.69 10.67
N ARG A 156 -3.58 8.43 9.96
CA ARG A 156 -3.91 9.05 8.68
C ARG A 156 -4.32 7.99 7.66
N TYR A 157 -3.51 6.94 7.52
CA TYR A 157 -3.74 5.89 6.54
C TYR A 157 -5.06 5.16 6.76
N LEU A 158 -5.31 4.67 7.98
CA LEU A 158 -6.53 3.95 8.31
C LEU A 158 -7.76 4.85 8.16
N THR A 159 -7.66 6.11 8.58
CA THR A 159 -8.77 7.08 8.44
C THR A 159 -9.12 7.29 6.97
N ALA A 160 -8.11 7.50 6.11
CA ALA A 160 -8.33 7.64 4.66
C ALA A 160 -9.02 6.40 4.07
N ARG A 161 -8.53 5.19 4.42
CA ARG A 161 -9.11 3.93 3.95
C ARG A 161 -10.54 3.73 4.44
N GLU A 162 -10.86 4.11 5.68
CA GLU A 162 -12.21 4.01 6.20
C GLU A 162 -13.15 5.03 5.54
N LEU A 163 -12.70 6.25 5.24
CA LEU A 163 -13.51 7.22 4.48
C LEU A 163 -13.78 6.75 3.05
N GLU A 164 -12.79 6.16 2.37
CA GLU A 164 -13.00 5.48 1.08
C GLU A 164 -14.04 4.36 1.21
N ALA A 165 -13.93 3.54 2.25
CA ALA A 165 -14.85 2.44 2.50
C ALA A 165 -16.29 2.92 2.78
N GLN A 166 -16.45 3.98 3.57
CA GLN A 166 -17.75 4.60 3.83
C GLN A 166 -18.37 5.11 2.53
N ARG A 167 -17.62 5.88 1.73
CA ARG A 167 -18.05 6.37 0.42
C ARG A 167 -18.54 5.24 -0.49
N ASP A 168 -17.78 4.14 -0.55
CA ASP A 168 -18.09 3.02 -1.43
C ASP A 168 -19.28 2.20 -0.94
N ARG A 169 -19.38 1.94 0.38
CA ARG A 169 -20.57 1.32 0.99
C ARG A 169 -21.83 2.16 0.74
N GLU A 170 -21.74 3.47 0.93
CA GLU A 170 -22.84 4.41 0.66
C GLU A 170 -23.24 4.42 -0.82
N HIS A 171 -22.28 4.33 -1.74
CA HIS A 171 -22.55 4.18 -3.16
C HIS A 171 -23.38 2.93 -3.44
N PHE A 172 -22.93 1.75 -3.02
CA PHE A 172 -23.65 0.50 -3.26
C PHE A 172 -25.02 0.47 -2.56
N LYS A 173 -25.13 1.03 -1.34
CA LYS A 173 -26.43 1.20 -0.66
C LYS A 173 -27.38 2.09 -1.46
N ARG A 174 -26.90 3.21 -2.02
CA ARG A 174 -27.70 4.10 -2.87
C ARG A 174 -28.15 3.41 -4.15
N VAL A 175 -27.25 2.68 -4.83
CA VAL A 175 -27.61 1.90 -6.03
C VAL A 175 -28.69 0.87 -5.70
N LEU A 176 -28.54 0.13 -4.58
CA LEU A 176 -29.56 -0.82 -4.13
C LEU A 176 -30.90 -0.15 -3.85
N ALA A 177 -30.90 1.02 -3.20
CA ALA A 177 -32.13 1.74 -2.86
C ALA A 177 -32.83 2.34 -4.08
N GLN A 178 -32.08 2.83 -5.07
CA GLN A 178 -32.61 3.56 -6.22
C GLN A 178 -32.93 2.67 -7.43
N VAL A 179 -32.05 1.70 -7.72
CA VAL A 179 -32.13 0.84 -8.91
C VAL A 179 -32.56 -0.59 -8.54
N GLY A 180 -32.41 -0.97 -7.27
CA GLY A 180 -32.77 -2.29 -6.79
C GLY A 180 -31.65 -3.32 -6.93
N LYS A 181 -32.02 -4.58 -6.71
CA LYS A 181 -31.10 -5.73 -6.68
C LYS A 181 -30.30 -5.90 -7.97
N GLU A 182 -30.95 -5.71 -9.12
CA GLU A 182 -30.28 -5.88 -10.42
C GLU A 182 -29.26 -4.76 -10.69
N GLY A 183 -29.57 -3.52 -10.32
CA GLY A 183 -28.60 -2.42 -10.39
C GLY A 183 -27.38 -2.66 -9.52
N LEU A 184 -27.57 -3.14 -8.28
CA LEU A 184 -26.47 -3.49 -7.38
C LEU A 184 -25.59 -4.60 -7.99
N ARG A 185 -26.21 -5.62 -8.59
CA ARG A 185 -25.50 -6.71 -9.26
C ARG A 185 -24.62 -6.21 -10.40
N GLN A 186 -25.16 -5.33 -11.26
CA GLN A 186 -24.41 -4.78 -12.38
C GLN A 186 -23.24 -3.92 -11.91
N GLU A 187 -23.48 -3.07 -10.90
CA GLU A 187 -22.45 -2.16 -10.38
C GLU A 187 -21.30 -2.91 -9.70
N ILE A 188 -21.59 -3.95 -8.90
CA ILE A 188 -20.53 -4.74 -8.24
C ILE A 188 -19.74 -5.58 -9.25
N LEU A 189 -20.39 -6.12 -10.28
CA LEU A 189 -19.70 -6.81 -11.38
C LEU A 189 -18.81 -5.85 -12.17
N ALA A 190 -19.29 -4.63 -12.44
CA ALA A 190 -18.49 -3.61 -13.11
C ALA A 190 -17.25 -3.23 -12.27
N SER A 191 -17.37 -3.15 -10.94
CA SER A 191 -16.22 -2.94 -10.05
C SER A 191 -15.22 -4.10 -10.12
N ALA A 192 -15.69 -5.35 -10.05
CA ALA A 192 -14.83 -6.54 -10.19
C ALA A 192 -14.10 -6.58 -11.55
N MET A 193 -14.78 -6.22 -12.63
CA MET A 193 -14.18 -6.15 -13.97
C MET A 193 -13.14 -5.04 -14.10
N ARG A 194 -13.35 -3.88 -13.45
CA ARG A 194 -12.36 -2.80 -13.43
C ARG A 194 -11.03 -3.25 -12.81
N GLN A 195 -11.07 -4.09 -11.77
CA GLN A 195 -9.83 -4.64 -11.19
C GLN A 195 -9.02 -5.39 -12.24
N HIS A 196 -9.66 -6.31 -12.96
CA HIS A 196 -9.00 -7.05 -14.05
C HIS A 196 -8.48 -6.14 -15.16
N GLN A 197 -9.22 -5.07 -15.49
CA GLN A 197 -8.80 -4.11 -16.50
C GLN A 197 -7.54 -3.34 -16.10
N VAL A 198 -7.43 -2.95 -14.83
CA VAL A 198 -6.24 -2.27 -14.30
C VAL A 198 -5.06 -3.23 -14.19
N ASP A 199 -5.28 -4.48 -13.77
CA ASP A 199 -4.21 -5.49 -13.70
C ASP A 199 -3.70 -5.89 -15.10
N ALA A 200 -4.58 -5.87 -16.10
CA ALA A 200 -4.25 -6.10 -17.50
C ALA A 200 -3.85 -4.82 -18.25
N ALA A 201 -3.62 -3.70 -17.53
CA ALA A 201 -3.31 -2.42 -18.16
C ALA A 201 -2.11 -2.55 -19.10
N PRO A 202 -2.17 -1.94 -20.29
CA PRO A 202 -1.12 -2.08 -21.31
C PRO A 202 0.19 -1.39 -20.93
N LEU A 203 0.20 -0.64 -19.82
CA LEU A 203 1.29 0.14 -19.32
C LEU A 203 1.50 -0.15 -17.83
N SER A 204 2.76 -0.29 -17.43
CA SER A 204 3.19 -0.43 -16.03
C SER A 204 4.20 0.66 -15.68
N VAL A 205 4.17 1.11 -14.43
CA VAL A 205 5.09 2.13 -13.92
C VAL A 205 5.99 1.53 -12.86
N ARG A 206 7.28 1.86 -12.93
CA ARG A 206 8.26 1.53 -11.88
C ARG A 206 8.78 2.80 -11.24
N VAL A 207 8.67 2.86 -9.92
CA VAL A 207 9.27 3.92 -9.11
C VAL A 207 10.73 3.57 -8.87
N VAL A 208 11.64 4.46 -9.25
CA VAL A 208 13.07 4.36 -8.95
C VAL A 208 13.40 5.42 -7.92
N ARG A 209 13.71 4.99 -6.68
CA ARG A 209 14.30 5.85 -5.66
C ARG A 209 15.80 5.96 -5.96
N SER A 210 16.29 7.20 -5.95
CA SER A 210 17.65 7.66 -6.25
C SER A 210 18.75 6.60 -6.11
N GLY A 211 19.43 6.31 -7.22
CA GLY A 211 20.64 5.49 -7.32
C GLY A 211 21.35 5.76 -8.65
N PRO A 212 22.66 5.47 -8.79
CA PRO A 212 23.37 5.73 -10.04
C PRO A 212 22.64 5.05 -11.20
N ALA A 213 22.39 5.80 -12.27
CA ALA A 213 21.80 5.26 -13.49
C ALA A 213 22.72 4.19 -14.08
N VAL A 214 22.51 2.92 -13.72
CA VAL A 214 23.17 1.79 -14.34
C VAL A 214 22.55 1.55 -15.72
N THR A 215 23.08 2.27 -16.72
CA THR A 215 23.14 1.98 -18.18
C THR A 215 21.79 1.73 -18.90
N SER A 216 21.52 2.15 -20.14
CA SER A 216 22.32 2.65 -21.26
C SER A 216 21.35 2.97 -22.41
N ALA A 217 21.23 4.24 -22.78
CA ALA A 217 20.85 4.76 -24.09
C ALA A 217 20.94 6.29 -23.98
N ALA A 218 21.26 7.00 -25.05
CA ALA A 218 21.06 8.45 -25.09
C ALA A 218 19.55 8.70 -24.91
N LEU A 219 19.13 9.00 -23.69
CA LEU A 219 17.77 9.46 -23.45
C LEU A 219 17.57 10.74 -24.30
N PRO A 220 16.39 10.92 -24.89
CA PRO A 220 16.05 12.19 -25.53
C PRO A 220 16.36 13.36 -24.61
N PRO A 221 16.69 14.54 -25.16
CA PRO A 221 16.94 15.73 -24.35
C PRO A 221 15.78 15.94 -23.38
N GLU A 222 16.13 16.18 -22.12
CA GLU A 222 15.18 16.42 -21.05
C GLU A 222 14.39 17.70 -21.34
N HIS A 223 13.07 17.63 -21.20
CA HIS A 223 12.21 18.80 -21.33
C HIS A 223 11.19 18.86 -20.18
N PRO A 224 10.81 20.06 -19.72
CA PRO A 224 9.73 20.20 -18.78
C PRO A 224 8.39 19.90 -19.49
N GLU A 225 7.56 19.08 -18.88
CA GLU A 225 6.18 18.83 -19.32
C GLU A 225 5.22 19.25 -18.23
N ARG A 226 4.12 19.91 -18.61
CA ARG A 226 3.11 20.41 -17.66
C ARG A 226 2.09 19.32 -17.33
N PHE A 227 1.60 19.36 -16.11
CA PHE A 227 0.49 18.52 -15.70
C PHE A 227 -0.84 19.06 -16.22
N ALA A 228 -1.67 18.16 -16.73
CA ALA A 228 -3.11 18.37 -16.79
C ALA A 228 -3.69 18.14 -15.38
N LEU A 229 -3.96 19.22 -14.65
CA LEU A 229 -4.45 19.13 -13.27
C LEU A 229 -5.97 18.98 -13.25
N LEU A 230 -6.47 17.87 -12.70
CA LEU A 230 -7.90 17.65 -12.49
C LEU A 230 -8.36 18.36 -11.22
N GLN A 231 -9.39 19.17 -11.39
CA GLN A 231 -10.02 19.89 -10.29
C GLN A 231 -11.17 19.07 -9.71
N PHE A 232 -11.21 18.99 -8.38
CA PHE A 232 -12.30 18.42 -7.61
C PHE A 232 -13.01 19.57 -6.87
N PRO A 233 -14.30 19.83 -7.13
CA PRO A 233 -14.99 21.01 -6.59
C PRO A 233 -14.99 21.08 -5.06
N ASP A 234 -15.11 19.94 -4.40
CA ASP A 234 -15.15 19.81 -2.94
C ASP A 234 -13.77 19.62 -2.30
N ALA A 235 -12.70 19.54 -3.10
CA ALA A 235 -11.36 19.37 -2.56
C ALA A 235 -10.94 20.61 -1.76
N PRO A 236 -10.47 20.43 -0.51
CA PRO A 236 -10.02 21.54 0.34
C PRO A 236 -8.71 22.16 -0.15
N VAL A 237 -7.97 21.44 -0.98
CA VAL A 237 -6.74 21.87 -1.62
C VAL A 237 -6.92 21.79 -3.13
N GLU A 238 -6.53 22.85 -3.83
CA GLU A 238 -6.55 22.94 -5.29
C GLU A 238 -5.12 22.83 -5.83
N PRO A 239 -4.84 21.92 -6.79
CA PRO A 239 -3.60 21.97 -7.54
C PRO A 239 -3.67 23.14 -8.54
N VAL A 240 -2.66 24.01 -8.54
CA VAL A 240 -2.66 25.28 -9.30
C VAL A 240 -1.81 25.19 -10.56
N GLU A 241 -0.56 24.76 -10.41
CA GLU A 241 0.36 24.54 -11.52
C GLU A 241 1.22 23.32 -11.17
N GLY A 242 1.65 22.57 -12.18
CA GLY A 242 2.56 21.47 -11.96
C GLY A 242 3.34 21.11 -13.21
N TRP A 243 4.56 20.64 -13.01
CA TRP A 243 5.46 20.18 -14.07
C TRP A 243 6.38 19.07 -13.57
N ALA A 244 6.92 18.30 -14.49
CA ALA A 244 7.98 17.32 -14.24
C ALA A 244 8.93 17.31 -15.43
N GLN A 245 10.17 16.86 -15.22
CA GLN A 245 11.12 16.68 -16.31
C GLN A 245 10.89 15.33 -16.99
N ILE A 246 10.76 15.35 -18.31
CA ILE A 246 10.54 14.16 -19.12
C ILE A 246 11.78 13.88 -19.97
N ALA A 247 12.23 12.62 -19.95
CA ALA A 247 13.29 12.12 -20.82
C ALA A 247 12.92 10.71 -21.30
N GLY A 248 12.38 10.61 -22.52
CA GLY A 248 11.93 9.33 -23.09
C GLY A 248 10.83 8.68 -22.24
N ASN A 249 11.14 7.55 -21.60
CA ASN A 249 10.21 6.81 -20.75
C ASN A 249 10.25 7.22 -19.27
N GLU A 250 10.99 8.27 -18.92
CA GLU A 250 11.16 8.71 -17.55
C GLU A 250 10.45 10.04 -17.27
N ALA A 251 9.75 10.10 -16.15
CA ALA A 251 9.23 11.32 -15.55
C ALA A 251 9.92 11.56 -14.20
N ARG A 252 10.55 12.71 -14.04
CA ARG A 252 11.46 13.01 -12.92
C ARG A 252 11.04 14.30 -12.22
N THR A 253 11.41 14.38 -10.94
CA THR A 253 11.35 15.62 -10.14
C THR A 253 10.02 16.37 -10.27
N PRO A 254 8.86 15.71 -10.02
CA PRO A 254 7.59 16.41 -10.03
C PRO A 254 7.57 17.58 -9.06
N HIS A 255 7.03 18.68 -9.55
CA HIS A 255 6.74 19.89 -8.80
C HIS A 255 5.29 20.28 -9.04
N ILE A 256 4.49 20.36 -7.98
CA ILE A 256 3.09 20.77 -8.07
C ILE A 256 2.80 21.80 -6.99
N ASP A 257 2.42 23.00 -7.39
CA ASP A 257 1.92 24.03 -6.50
C ASP A 257 0.47 23.76 -6.15
N VAL A 258 0.16 23.85 -4.86
CA VAL A 258 -1.17 23.63 -4.32
C VAL A 258 -1.62 24.84 -3.49
N LEU A 259 -2.91 25.17 -3.54
CA LEU A 259 -3.57 26.23 -2.78
C LEU A 259 -4.55 25.61 -1.78
N ASN A 260 -4.44 25.95 -0.51
CA ASN A 260 -5.46 25.60 0.47
C ASN A 260 -6.65 26.56 0.36
N LYS A 261 -7.76 26.06 -0.16
CA LYS A 261 -9.03 26.78 -0.29
C LYS A 261 -9.93 26.66 0.94
N SER A 262 -9.58 25.80 1.88
CA SER A 262 -10.37 25.56 3.08
C SER A 262 -10.15 26.64 4.14
N GLY A 263 -11.03 26.68 5.14
CA GLY A 263 -10.88 27.51 6.33
C GLY A 263 -9.96 26.93 7.40
N LYS A 264 -9.24 25.82 7.14
CA LYS A 264 -8.42 25.12 8.14
C LYS A 264 -6.98 24.91 7.65
N PRO A 265 -5.97 24.95 8.54
CA PRO A 265 -4.61 24.57 8.17
C PRO A 265 -4.52 23.11 7.74
N VAL A 266 -3.83 22.87 6.64
CA VAL A 266 -3.56 21.55 6.07
C VAL A 266 -2.15 21.11 6.47
N ARG A 267 -2.01 19.85 6.89
CA ARG A 267 -0.73 19.27 7.30
C ARG A 267 -0.15 18.19 6.39
N TYR A 268 -0.95 17.71 5.45
CA TYR A 268 -0.53 16.70 4.48
C TYR A 268 -1.40 16.80 3.23
N VAL A 269 -0.77 16.62 2.08
CA VAL A 269 -1.42 16.53 0.78
C VAL A 269 -0.83 15.35 0.04
N GLU A 270 -1.68 14.55 -0.58
CA GLU A 270 -1.27 13.49 -1.49
C GLU A 270 -1.86 13.73 -2.87
N LEU A 271 -1.03 13.53 -3.90
CA LEU A 271 -1.43 13.68 -5.29
C LEU A 271 -1.44 12.32 -5.99
N GLY A 272 -2.52 12.00 -6.68
CA GLY A 272 -2.54 10.92 -7.66
C GLY A 272 -1.96 11.38 -8.99
N TRP A 273 -1.14 10.52 -9.61
CA TRP A 273 -0.45 10.85 -10.85
C TRP A 273 -0.67 9.77 -11.91
N VAL A 274 -1.14 10.18 -13.09
CA VAL A 274 -1.39 9.32 -14.25
C VAL A 274 -0.43 9.70 -15.37
N LEU A 275 0.24 8.71 -15.94
CA LEU A 275 1.11 8.88 -17.11
C LEU A 275 0.43 8.32 -18.35
N SER A 276 0.59 9.03 -19.47
CA SER A 276 0.11 8.60 -20.78
C SER A 276 1.26 8.47 -21.77
N ASP A 277 1.16 7.47 -22.66
CA ASP A 277 2.08 7.33 -23.80
C ASP A 277 1.57 8.08 -25.05
N PRO A 278 2.36 8.18 -26.14
CA PRO A 278 1.94 8.83 -27.38
C PRO A 278 0.72 8.20 -28.07
N SER A 279 0.37 6.94 -27.74
CA SER A 279 -0.82 6.28 -28.27
C SER A 279 -2.08 6.55 -27.43
N GLY A 280 -1.96 7.39 -26.39
CA GLY A 280 -3.05 7.73 -25.48
C GLY A 280 -3.37 6.65 -24.44
N ARG A 281 -2.53 5.61 -24.33
CA ARG A 281 -2.68 4.60 -23.26
C ARG A 281 -2.23 5.21 -21.95
N GLN A 282 -2.92 4.86 -20.86
CA GLN A 282 -2.73 5.49 -19.55
C GLN A 282 -2.43 4.45 -18.47
N SER A 283 -1.71 4.86 -17.43
CA SER A 283 -1.48 4.07 -16.22
C SER A 283 -1.38 4.96 -15.00
N MET A 284 -1.95 4.52 -13.88
CA MET A 284 -1.70 5.12 -12.58
C MET A 284 -0.24 4.87 -12.22
N ALA A 285 0.50 5.94 -12.00
CA ALA A 285 1.94 5.90 -11.94
C ALA A 285 2.46 5.85 -10.51
N ALA A 286 1.91 6.70 -9.65
CA ALA A 286 2.21 6.75 -8.23
C ALA A 286 1.19 7.64 -7.51
N THR A 287 1.17 7.51 -6.19
CA THR A 287 0.70 8.57 -5.29
C THR A 287 1.92 9.32 -4.76
N LEU A 288 1.93 10.65 -4.89
CA LEU A 288 2.98 11.53 -4.42
C LEU A 288 2.55 12.16 -3.08
N PRO A 289 3.00 11.65 -1.93
CA PRO A 289 2.81 12.34 -0.66
C PRO A 289 3.60 13.66 -0.60
N SER A 290 3.13 14.65 0.13
CA SER A 290 3.93 15.83 0.48
C SER A 290 5.23 15.38 1.16
N ALA A 291 6.38 15.83 0.65
CA ALA A 291 7.70 15.37 1.13
C ALA A 291 8.00 15.77 2.59
N GLU A 292 7.42 16.88 3.05
CA GLU A 292 7.58 17.32 4.44
C GLU A 292 6.70 16.48 5.37
N ARG A 293 7.34 15.92 6.41
CA ARG A 293 6.64 15.18 7.48
C ARG A 293 5.60 16.03 8.20
N ASP A 294 5.75 17.36 8.14
CA ASP A 294 4.90 18.36 8.79
C ASP A 294 4.70 19.56 7.87
N LEU A 295 4.21 19.33 6.64
CA LEU A 295 3.69 20.44 5.82
C LEU A 295 2.80 21.31 6.71
N TYR A 296 2.92 22.63 6.65
CA TYR A 296 1.98 23.52 7.31
C TYR A 296 1.49 24.52 6.28
N LEU A 297 0.28 24.28 5.77
CA LEU A 297 -0.34 25.07 4.72
C LEU A 297 -1.57 25.81 5.28
N PRO A 298 -1.43 27.10 5.66
CA PRO A 298 -2.53 27.88 6.20
C PRO A 298 -3.66 28.10 5.17
N PRO A 299 -4.87 28.46 5.64
CA PRO A 299 -5.97 28.89 4.76
C PRO A 299 -5.54 29.99 3.78
N GLY A 300 -5.91 29.83 2.51
CA GLY A 300 -5.63 30.79 1.43
C GLY A 300 -4.16 30.88 1.01
N LYS A 301 -3.28 30.01 1.52
CA LYS A 301 -1.86 29.99 1.16
C LYS A 301 -1.54 28.90 0.15
N LYS A 302 -0.45 29.12 -0.58
CA LYS A 302 0.14 28.15 -1.51
C LYS A 302 1.36 27.48 -0.89
N ALA A 303 1.60 26.24 -1.30
CA ALA A 303 2.85 25.51 -1.06
C ALA A 303 3.17 24.65 -2.27
N SER A 304 4.44 24.30 -2.42
CA SER A 304 4.91 23.39 -3.46
C SER A 304 5.04 21.98 -2.89
N VAL A 305 4.40 21.02 -3.54
CA VAL A 305 4.60 19.59 -3.32
C VAL A 305 5.68 19.11 -4.28
N LEU A 306 6.84 18.77 -3.72
CA LEU A 306 8.04 18.36 -4.44
C LEU A 306 8.41 16.94 -4.04
N GLN A 307 8.88 16.12 -4.99
CA GLN A 307 9.51 14.85 -4.67
C GLN A 307 10.72 14.57 -5.55
N GLU A 308 11.80 14.10 -4.93
CA GLU A 308 12.93 13.50 -5.64
C GLU A 308 12.59 12.04 -5.99
N THR A 309 11.83 11.85 -7.07
CA THR A 309 11.44 10.52 -7.56
C THR A 309 11.50 10.46 -9.07
N THR A 310 11.92 9.31 -9.60
CA THR A 310 11.87 9.00 -11.02
C THR A 310 10.86 7.89 -11.25
N LEU A 311 9.88 8.17 -12.10
CA LEU A 311 8.92 7.19 -12.59
C LEU A 311 9.36 6.73 -13.99
N ARG A 312 9.36 5.41 -14.20
CA ARG A 312 9.66 4.81 -15.50
C ARG A 312 8.44 4.11 -16.05
N LEU A 313 8.05 4.47 -17.26
CA LEU A 313 6.91 3.87 -17.95
C LEU A 313 7.37 2.72 -18.85
N PHE A 314 6.67 1.60 -18.76
CA PHE A 314 6.90 0.41 -19.56
C PHE A 314 5.58 -0.07 -20.16
N SER A 315 5.64 -0.67 -21.34
CA SER A 315 4.52 -1.39 -21.91
C SER A 315 4.37 -2.79 -21.31
N SER A 316 3.25 -3.45 -21.59
CA SER A 316 2.92 -4.79 -21.08
C SER A 316 3.92 -5.88 -21.48
N ASN A 317 4.66 -5.70 -22.57
CA ASN A 317 5.75 -6.60 -22.97
C ASN A 317 7.10 -6.29 -22.29
N GLY A 318 7.12 -5.34 -21.34
CA GLY A 318 8.29 -4.93 -20.58
C GLY A 318 9.22 -3.93 -21.31
N GLN A 319 8.87 -3.47 -22.51
CA GLN A 319 9.68 -2.48 -23.23
C GLN A 319 9.40 -1.06 -22.72
N PRO A 320 10.42 -0.18 -22.64
CA PRO A 320 10.25 1.23 -22.33
C PRO A 320 9.19 1.89 -23.24
N ALA A 321 8.26 2.63 -22.63
CA ALA A 321 7.27 3.40 -23.36
C ALA A 321 7.45 4.89 -23.04
N ASN A 322 7.51 5.74 -24.06
CA ASN A 322 7.73 7.16 -23.86
C ASN A 322 6.58 7.78 -23.06
N VAL A 323 6.90 8.70 -22.16
CA VAL A 323 5.92 9.54 -21.48
C VAL A 323 5.59 10.70 -22.40
N GLN A 324 4.31 10.91 -22.67
CA GLN A 324 3.82 11.99 -23.54
C GLN A 324 3.02 13.03 -22.76
N GLN A 325 2.21 12.59 -21.78
CA GLN A 325 1.36 13.47 -21.00
C GLN A 325 1.27 13.00 -19.55
N MET A 326 0.94 13.92 -18.68
CA MET A 326 0.83 13.72 -17.24
C MET A 326 -0.45 14.35 -16.73
N THR A 327 -1.22 13.61 -15.95
CA THR A 327 -2.43 14.11 -15.29
C THR A 327 -2.26 13.99 -13.78
N GLY A 328 -2.52 15.08 -13.05
CA GLY A 328 -2.40 15.14 -11.59
C GLY A 328 -3.73 15.47 -10.93
N PHE A 329 -3.99 14.94 -9.74
CA PHE A 329 -5.17 15.25 -8.95
C PHE A 329 -4.90 15.07 -7.46
N ILE A 330 -5.68 15.69 -6.59
CA ILE A 330 -5.53 15.51 -5.13
C ILE A 330 -6.21 14.20 -4.73
N SER A 331 -5.44 13.24 -4.22
CA SER A 331 -5.96 11.95 -3.76
C SER A 331 -6.29 11.94 -2.27
N GLN A 332 -5.65 12.80 -1.47
CA GLN A 332 -5.88 12.88 -0.04
C GLN A 332 -5.44 14.23 0.54
N VAL A 333 -6.14 14.71 1.56
CA VAL A 333 -5.72 15.85 2.37
C VAL A 333 -5.90 15.55 3.85
N GLU A 334 -4.95 15.93 4.70
CA GLU A 334 -5.11 15.89 6.15
C GLU A 334 -4.99 17.29 6.74
N PHE A 335 -5.90 17.62 7.65
CA PHE A 335 -5.88 18.87 8.41
C PHE A 335 -5.09 18.74 9.70
N THR A 336 -4.70 19.87 10.29
CA THR A 336 -3.98 19.87 11.58
C THR A 336 -4.82 19.32 12.75
N ASP A 337 -6.14 19.30 12.64
CA ASP A 337 -7.04 18.65 13.60
C ASP A 337 -7.12 17.11 13.43
N GLY A 338 -6.38 16.55 12.46
CA GLY A 338 -6.35 15.12 12.15
C GLY A 338 -7.51 14.62 11.31
N LYS A 339 -8.43 15.50 10.87
CA LYS A 339 -9.44 15.12 9.89
C LYS A 339 -8.80 14.87 8.53
N VAL A 340 -9.35 13.92 7.81
CA VAL A 340 -8.90 13.55 6.46
C VAL A 340 -10.02 13.84 5.47
N TRP A 341 -9.64 14.26 4.27
CA TRP A 341 -10.50 14.34 3.10
C TRP A 341 -9.96 13.39 2.03
N VAL A 342 -10.88 12.70 1.34
CA VAL A 342 -10.63 11.86 0.17
C VAL A 342 -11.66 12.21 -0.92
N PRO A 343 -11.35 12.03 -2.22
CA PRO A 343 -12.28 12.31 -3.29
C PRO A 343 -13.61 11.58 -3.15
N ASN A 344 -14.70 12.28 -3.44
CA ASN A 344 -16.02 11.68 -3.54
C ASN A 344 -16.13 10.76 -4.78
N ARG A 345 -17.23 10.02 -4.86
CA ARG A 345 -17.41 9.02 -5.93
C ARG A 345 -17.54 9.65 -7.31
N GLN A 346 -18.26 10.77 -7.42
CA GLN A 346 -18.51 11.46 -8.70
C GLN A 346 -17.20 11.94 -9.33
N ASP A 347 -16.27 12.42 -8.51
CA ASP A 347 -14.97 12.86 -8.97
C ASP A 347 -14.09 11.71 -9.50
N LEU A 348 -14.16 10.53 -8.87
CA LEU A 348 -13.45 9.34 -9.33
C LEU A 348 -14.07 8.70 -10.59
N GLU A 349 -15.34 8.97 -10.87
CA GLU A 349 -16.05 8.49 -12.06
C GLU A 349 -15.72 9.28 -13.33
N LYS A 350 -14.92 10.35 -13.22
CA LYS A 350 -14.42 11.09 -14.40
C LYS A 350 -13.74 10.13 -15.38
N PRO A 351 -13.96 10.28 -16.70
CA PRO A 351 -13.52 9.28 -17.69
C PRO A 351 -12.05 8.90 -17.62
N ILE A 352 -11.17 9.88 -17.38
CA ILE A 352 -9.72 9.67 -17.26
C ILE A 352 -9.33 8.86 -16.02
N LEU A 353 -10.08 8.98 -14.92
CA LEU A 353 -9.78 8.30 -13.66
C LEU A 353 -10.40 6.91 -13.61
N ARG A 354 -11.62 6.75 -14.13
CA ARG A 354 -12.35 5.48 -14.13
C ARG A 354 -11.58 4.33 -14.80
N GLN A 355 -10.70 4.63 -15.75
CA GLN A 355 -9.93 3.63 -16.50
C GLN A 355 -8.61 3.22 -15.83
N VAL A 356 -8.08 4.06 -14.93
CA VAL A 356 -6.72 3.90 -14.38
C VAL A 356 -6.71 3.70 -12.87
N ILE A 357 -7.76 4.12 -12.17
CA ILE A 357 -7.91 3.91 -10.74
C ILE A 357 -8.45 2.51 -10.48
N ALA A 358 -7.66 1.70 -9.78
CA ALA A 358 -8.12 0.42 -9.27
C ALA A 358 -9.29 0.61 -8.27
N PRO A 359 -10.26 -0.32 -8.23
CA PRO A 359 -11.22 -0.40 -7.13
C PRO A 359 -10.55 -0.27 -5.76
N SER A 360 -11.20 0.44 -4.83
CA SER A 360 -10.71 0.54 -3.46
C SER A 360 -10.66 -0.83 -2.77
N ALA A 361 -9.96 -0.92 -1.64
CA ALA A 361 -9.96 -2.13 -0.82
C ALA A 361 -11.39 -2.58 -0.43
N GLU A 362 -12.30 -1.62 -0.17
CA GLU A 362 -13.68 -1.93 0.17
C GLU A 362 -14.49 -2.43 -1.04
N GLU A 363 -14.31 -1.81 -2.21
CA GLU A 363 -14.94 -2.32 -3.44
C GLU A 363 -14.50 -3.75 -3.76
N GLN A 364 -13.20 -4.03 -3.64
CA GLN A 364 -12.66 -5.38 -3.82
C GLN A 364 -13.22 -6.35 -2.79
N ARG A 365 -13.31 -5.94 -1.51
CA ARG A 365 -13.88 -6.76 -0.44
C ARG A 365 -15.35 -7.09 -0.70
N LEU A 366 -16.16 -6.11 -1.05
CA LEU A 366 -17.58 -6.29 -1.36
C LEU A 366 -17.79 -7.13 -2.62
N SER A 367 -16.94 -6.94 -3.65
CA SER A 367 -16.93 -7.79 -4.85
C SER A 367 -16.62 -9.24 -4.50
N ASN A 368 -15.63 -9.47 -3.64
CA ASN A 368 -15.29 -10.80 -3.14
C ASN A 368 -16.43 -11.42 -2.30
N VAL A 369 -17.17 -10.62 -1.53
CA VAL A 369 -18.37 -11.10 -0.82
C VAL A 369 -19.44 -11.53 -1.81
N TYR A 370 -19.71 -10.75 -2.86
CA TYR A 370 -20.63 -11.12 -3.92
C TYR A 370 -20.21 -12.41 -4.64
N LEU A 371 -18.93 -12.54 -5.01
CA LEU A 371 -18.41 -13.73 -5.68
C LEU A 371 -18.52 -14.99 -4.82
N LYS A 372 -18.36 -14.86 -3.49
CA LYS A 372 -18.37 -16.01 -2.56
C LYS A 372 -19.77 -16.34 -2.01
N LYS A 373 -20.63 -15.34 -1.80
CA LYS A 373 -21.92 -15.48 -1.09
C LYS A 373 -23.12 -15.04 -1.92
N GLY A 374 -22.92 -14.60 -3.15
CA GLY A 374 -23.98 -14.09 -4.03
C GLY A 374 -24.53 -12.73 -3.59
N LEU A 375 -25.58 -12.30 -4.31
CA LEU A 375 -26.20 -10.98 -4.13
C LEU A 375 -26.82 -10.79 -2.75
N GLU A 376 -27.53 -11.79 -2.22
CA GLU A 376 -28.11 -11.69 -0.88
C GLU A 376 -27.03 -11.56 0.20
N GLY A 377 -25.91 -12.29 0.05
CA GLY A 377 -24.76 -12.17 0.95
C GLY A 377 -24.12 -10.78 0.92
N LEU A 378 -24.06 -10.14 -0.25
CA LEU A 378 -23.62 -8.75 -0.38
C LEU A 378 -24.60 -7.78 0.29
N ILE A 379 -25.91 -7.96 0.10
CA ILE A 379 -26.94 -7.11 0.72
C ILE A 379 -26.86 -7.21 2.25
N GLU A 380 -26.76 -8.42 2.80
CA GLU A 380 -26.59 -8.62 4.24
C GLU A 380 -25.28 -8.01 4.76
N GLU A 381 -24.21 -8.06 3.98
CA GLU A 381 -22.95 -7.42 4.34
C GLU A 381 -23.07 -5.89 4.40
N LEU A 382 -23.74 -5.28 3.42
CA LEU A 382 -23.97 -3.83 3.38
C LEU A 382 -24.84 -3.34 4.55
N LYS A 383 -25.76 -4.17 5.07
CA LYS A 383 -26.61 -3.85 6.23
C LYS A 383 -25.88 -3.82 7.57
N LYS A 384 -24.67 -4.38 7.67
CA LYS A 384 -23.88 -4.41 8.93
C LYS A 384 -23.25 -3.06 9.28
N PHE A 385 -23.19 -2.17 8.32
CA PHE A 385 -22.71 -0.79 8.42
C PHE A 385 -23.91 0.12 8.18
#